data_AF-A0A140EB36-F1
#
_entry.id   AF-A0A140EB36-F1
#
_cell.length_a   1.000
_cell.length_b   1.000
_cell.length_c   1.000
_cell.angle_alpha   90.00
_cell.angle_beta   90.00
_cell.angle_gamma   90.00
#
_symmetry.space_group_name_H-M   'P 1'
#
loop_
_entity.id
_entity.type
_entity.pdbx_description
1 polymer ?
#
loop_
_entity_poly.entity_id
_entity_poly.type
_entity_poly.pdbx_seq_one_letter_code
_entity_poly.pdbx_strand_id
1 'polypeptide(L)'
;GPQTGDARKFKSFDELYNAWAEQLKWLMNLLTMSVNFGRVMSPEMCPRSFLSSISERCVESGQDAASPEGDRGNSWITAFTWVENIDSLAAVKKLVFDDKKYTMDQLITALEANWEGFEQMRLDFVKNAPK
;
A
#
# COMPACT_ATOMS: atom_id res chain seq x y z
N GLY A 1 -6.87 -2.22 9.52
CA GLY A 1 -7.57 -2.42 8.25
C GLY A 1 -8.80 -3.29 8.46
N PRO A 2 -9.47 -3.72 7.38
CA PRO A 2 -10.58 -4.67 7.41
C PRO A 2 -10.19 -5.99 8.11
N GLN A 3 -11.18 -6.72 8.64
CA GLN A 3 -10.95 -8.04 9.25
C GLN A 3 -10.98 -9.12 8.16
N THR A 4 -9.88 -9.28 7.42
CA THR A 4 -9.78 -10.17 6.24
C THR A 4 -9.60 -11.66 6.58
N GLY A 5 -9.67 -12.02 7.86
CA GLY A 5 -9.52 -13.39 8.34
C GLY A 5 -8.12 -13.71 8.88
N ASP A 6 -8.01 -14.87 9.52
CA ASP A 6 -6.76 -15.40 10.06
C ASP A 6 -6.02 -16.16 8.97
N ALA A 7 -4.79 -15.73 8.65
CA ALA A 7 -3.99 -16.31 7.59
C ALA A 7 -3.71 -17.81 7.80
N ARG A 8 -3.67 -18.28 9.04
CA ARG A 8 -3.50 -19.71 9.38
C ARG A 8 -4.62 -20.59 8.83
N LYS A 9 -5.78 -20.01 8.54
CA LYS A 9 -6.97 -20.73 8.08
C LYS A 9 -7.09 -20.79 6.55
N PHE A 10 -6.34 -19.97 5.81
CA PHE A 10 -6.40 -19.95 4.35
C PHE A 10 -5.95 -21.29 3.75
N LYS A 11 -6.72 -21.80 2.79
CA LYS A 11 -6.47 -23.10 2.15
C LYS A 11 -5.76 -22.97 0.80
N SER A 12 -5.75 -21.78 0.23
CA SER A 12 -5.15 -21.47 -1.05
C SER A 12 -4.39 -20.15 -1.00
N PHE A 13 -3.43 -19.99 -1.92
CA PHE A 13 -2.74 -18.71 -2.10
C PHE A 13 -3.72 -17.60 -2.54
N ASP A 14 -4.75 -17.93 -3.31
CA ASP A 14 -5.75 -16.96 -3.77
C ASP A 14 -6.54 -16.35 -2.60
N GLU A 15 -6.86 -17.15 -1.55
CA GLU A 15 -7.47 -16.61 -0.33
C GLU A 15 -6.55 -15.60 0.37
N LEU A 16 -5.25 -15.92 0.48
CA LEU A 16 -4.26 -14.98 1.04
C LEU A 16 -4.12 -13.72 0.18
N TYR A 17 -4.03 -13.87 -1.14
CA TYR A 17 -3.88 -12.77 -2.07
C TYR A 17 -5.10 -11.84 -2.06
N ASN A 18 -6.31 -12.41 -2.01
CA ASN A 18 -7.54 -11.64 -1.89
C ASN A 18 -7.60 -10.88 -0.56
N ALA A 19 -7.19 -11.50 0.54
CA ALA A 19 -7.08 -10.82 1.83
C ALA A 19 -6.08 -9.64 1.77
N TRP A 20 -4.91 -9.84 1.16
CA TRP A 20 -3.92 -8.78 0.96
C TRP A 20 -4.47 -7.64 0.07
N ALA A 21 -5.12 -7.98 -1.04
CA ALA A 21 -5.70 -7.00 -1.97
C ALA A 21 -6.78 -6.13 -1.30
N GLU A 22 -7.61 -6.73 -0.43
CA GLU A 22 -8.63 -5.99 0.31
C GLU A 22 -8.01 -5.03 1.34
N GLN A 23 -6.92 -5.43 2.03
CA GLN A 23 -6.16 -4.52 2.89
C GLN A 23 -5.56 -3.36 2.10
N LEU A 24 -4.95 -3.63 0.95
CA LEU A 24 -4.35 -2.61 0.09
C LEU A 24 -5.41 -1.63 -0.43
N LYS A 25 -6.55 -2.14 -0.89
CA LYS A 25 -7.68 -1.33 -1.35
C LYS A 25 -8.20 -0.41 -0.25
N TRP A 26 -8.36 -0.94 0.97
CA TRP A 26 -8.78 -0.14 2.13
C TRP A 26 -7.76 0.98 2.43
N LEU A 27 -6.47 0.66 2.43
CA LEU A 27 -5.40 1.63 2.69
C LEU A 27 -5.37 2.73 1.62
N MET A 28 -5.45 2.36 0.34
CA MET A 28 -5.45 3.30 -0.78
C MET A 28 -6.68 4.21 -0.77
N ASN A 29 -7.86 3.68 -0.40
CA ASN A 29 -9.05 4.50 -0.23
C ASN A 29 -8.86 5.53 0.89
N LEU A 30 -8.32 5.11 2.05
CA LEU A 30 -8.07 6.02 3.18
C LEU A 30 -7.10 7.15 2.80
N LEU A 31 -6.01 6.82 2.10
CA LEU A 31 -5.03 7.79 1.61
C LEU A 31 -5.66 8.76 0.60
N THR A 32 -6.38 8.24 -0.39
CA THR A 32 -7.03 9.06 -1.44
C THR A 32 -8.06 10.01 -0.84
N MET A 33 -8.88 9.54 0.09
CA MET A 33 -9.85 10.38 0.79
C MET A 33 -9.17 11.53 1.55
N SER A 34 -8.08 11.24 2.26
CA SER A 34 -7.35 12.24 3.04
C SER A 34 -6.73 13.32 2.14
N VAL A 35 -6.11 12.91 1.02
CA VAL A 35 -5.52 13.84 0.05
C VAL A 35 -6.59 14.69 -0.63
N ASN A 36 -7.70 14.07 -1.06
CA ASN A 36 -8.80 14.79 -1.70
C ASN A 36 -9.45 15.79 -0.74
N PHE A 37 -9.65 15.42 0.52
CA PHE A 37 -10.15 16.32 1.55
C PHE A 37 -9.23 17.55 1.71
N GLY A 38 -7.92 17.31 1.89
CA GLY A 38 -6.94 18.40 2.00
C GLY A 38 -6.92 19.30 0.76
N ARG A 39 -7.06 18.72 -0.43
CA ARG A 39 -7.10 19.45 -1.71
C ARG A 39 -8.32 20.35 -1.84
N VAL A 40 -9.50 19.88 -1.45
CA VAL A 40 -10.74 20.67 -1.46
C VAL A 40 -10.69 21.79 -0.43
N MET A 41 -10.13 21.53 0.75
CA MET A 41 -10.07 22.50 1.84
C MET A 41 -8.91 23.51 1.72
N SER A 42 -7.87 23.19 0.94
CA SER A 42 -6.65 24.00 0.86
C SER A 42 -6.89 25.47 0.47
N PRO A 43 -7.75 25.83 -0.50
CA PRO A 43 -7.99 27.22 -0.86
C PRO A 43 -8.57 28.05 0.29
N GLU A 44 -9.41 27.43 1.13
CA GLU A 44 -10.08 28.08 2.26
C GLU A 44 -9.18 28.19 3.49
N MET A 45 -8.39 27.14 3.77
CA MET A 45 -7.57 27.08 4.98
C MET A 45 -6.21 27.77 4.83
N CYS A 46 -5.62 27.73 3.65
CA CYS A 46 -4.28 28.24 3.37
C CYS A 46 -4.21 28.77 1.93
N PRO A 47 -4.87 29.92 1.65
CA PRO A 47 -4.82 30.54 0.34
C PRO A 47 -3.40 30.97 -0.01
N ARG A 48 -3.04 30.88 -1.28
CA ARG A 48 -1.69 31.12 -1.80
C ARG A 48 -1.65 32.37 -2.68
N SER A 49 -2.02 33.52 -2.13
CA SER A 49 -2.20 34.78 -2.87
C SER A 49 -1.02 35.16 -3.77
N PHE A 50 0.22 34.99 -3.29
CA PHE A 50 1.40 35.28 -4.11
C PHE A 50 1.51 34.34 -5.32
N LEU A 51 1.37 33.03 -5.11
CA LEU A 51 1.38 32.04 -6.19
C LEU A 51 0.23 32.26 -7.18
N SER A 52 -0.96 32.60 -6.67
CA SER A 52 -2.13 32.93 -7.47
C SER A 52 -1.88 34.17 -8.34
N SER A 53 -1.20 35.20 -7.82
CA SER A 53 -0.91 36.44 -8.57
C SER A 53 0.06 36.28 -9.75
N ILE A 54 0.87 35.22 -9.74
CA ILE A 54 1.87 34.94 -10.79
C ILE A 54 1.45 33.79 -11.72
N SER A 55 0.24 33.25 -11.55
CA SER A 55 -0.32 32.15 -12.33
C SER A 55 -1.38 32.68 -13.28
N GLU A 56 -1.16 32.57 -14.59
CA GLU A 56 -2.07 33.06 -15.64
C GLU A 56 -3.52 32.61 -15.41
N ARG A 57 -3.72 31.30 -15.17
CA ARG A 57 -5.04 30.72 -14.87
C ARG A 57 -5.74 31.43 -13.72
N CYS A 58 -4.99 31.72 -12.65
CA CYS A 58 -5.53 32.31 -11.42
C CYS A 58 -5.83 33.80 -11.60
N VAL A 59 -5.01 34.51 -12.38
CA VAL A 59 -5.23 35.92 -12.72
C VAL A 59 -6.48 36.08 -13.58
N GLU A 60 -6.68 35.19 -14.56
CA GLU A 60 -7.85 35.23 -15.45
C GLU A 60 -9.14 34.82 -14.74
N SER A 61 -9.09 33.80 -13.87
CA SER A 61 -10.28 33.24 -13.21
C SER A 61 -10.62 33.87 -11.86
N GLY A 62 -9.68 34.59 -11.25
CA GLY A 62 -9.81 35.08 -9.87
C GLY A 62 -9.75 33.98 -8.81
N GLN A 63 -9.31 32.77 -9.16
CA GLN A 63 -9.27 31.63 -8.24
C GLN A 63 -7.90 31.42 -7.61
N ASP A 64 -7.89 30.87 -6.40
CA ASP A 64 -6.63 30.49 -5.74
C ASP A 64 -5.87 29.41 -6.54
N ALA A 65 -4.54 29.44 -6.50
CA ALA A 65 -3.67 28.46 -7.14
C ALA A 65 -3.89 27.04 -6.61
N ALA A 66 -4.35 26.88 -5.37
CA ALA A 66 -4.74 25.59 -4.79
C ALA A 66 -6.11 25.08 -5.29
N SER A 67 -6.92 25.93 -5.92
CA SER A 67 -8.29 25.57 -6.28
C SER A 67 -8.29 24.39 -7.25
N PRO A 68 -9.03 23.31 -6.93
CA PRO A 68 -9.19 22.17 -7.82
C PRO A 68 -10.10 22.50 -9.03
N GLU A 69 -10.84 23.60 -8.99
CA GLU A 69 -11.70 24.04 -10.09
C GLU A 69 -10.86 24.36 -11.33
N GLY A 70 -11.27 23.83 -12.48
CA GLY A 70 -10.54 24.01 -13.74
C GLY A 70 -9.12 23.44 -13.74
N ASP A 71 -8.74 22.58 -12.78
CA ASP A 71 -7.46 21.88 -12.82
C ASP A 71 -7.48 20.80 -13.91
N ARG A 72 -6.38 20.68 -14.67
CA ARG A 72 -6.14 19.60 -15.65
C ARG A 72 -5.82 18.26 -14.99
N GLY A 73 -5.57 18.28 -13.68
CA GLY A 73 -5.35 17.09 -12.87
C GLY A 73 -3.91 16.61 -12.94
N ASN A 74 -3.34 16.32 -11.77
CA ASN A 74 -2.07 15.61 -11.62
C ASN A 74 -2.02 14.97 -10.23
N SER A 75 -3.09 14.26 -9.85
CA SER A 75 -3.13 13.59 -8.55
C SER A 75 -2.39 12.26 -8.64
N TRP A 76 -1.43 12.02 -7.74
CA TRP A 76 -0.74 10.75 -7.61
C TRP A 76 -0.70 10.30 -6.15
N ILE A 77 -0.48 9.01 -5.96
CA ILE A 77 -0.18 8.41 -4.66
C ILE A 77 1.15 7.70 -4.80
N THR A 78 2.06 7.93 -3.86
CA THR A 78 3.33 7.21 -3.80
C THR A 78 3.11 5.95 -2.98
N ALA A 79 3.19 4.79 -3.63
CA ALA A 79 3.18 3.50 -2.94
C ALA A 79 4.63 3.16 -2.54
N PHE A 80 4.86 2.93 -1.26
CA PHE A 80 6.12 2.41 -0.75
C PHE A 80 6.10 0.88 -0.75
N THR A 81 7.28 0.28 -0.63
CA THR A 81 7.49 -1.16 -0.41
C THR A 81 6.91 -2.08 -1.48
N TRP A 82 6.95 -1.68 -2.76
CA TRP A 82 6.32 -2.43 -3.84
C TRP A 82 7.00 -3.79 -4.07
N VAL A 83 8.33 -3.81 -4.10
CA VAL A 83 9.12 -5.02 -4.37
C VAL A 83 9.04 -5.99 -3.20
N GLU A 84 9.08 -5.47 -1.98
CA GLU A 84 9.01 -6.24 -0.74
C GLU A 84 7.69 -7.02 -0.64
N ASN A 85 6.57 -6.41 -1.08
CA ASN A 85 5.29 -7.09 -1.15
C ASN A 85 5.31 -8.23 -2.17
N ILE A 86 5.87 -8.01 -3.36
CA ILE A 86 5.94 -9.01 -4.43
C ILE A 86 6.82 -10.19 -4.00
N ASP A 87 8.02 -9.91 -3.51
CA ASP A 87 8.95 -10.92 -3.00
C ASP A 87 8.32 -11.76 -1.89
N SER A 88 7.64 -11.10 -0.95
CA SER A 88 7.00 -11.79 0.18
C SER A 88 5.86 -12.68 -0.29
N LEU A 89 4.99 -12.19 -1.18
CA LEU A 89 3.89 -12.98 -1.73
C LEU A 89 4.41 -14.16 -2.56
N ALA A 90 5.44 -13.95 -3.38
CA ALA A 90 6.05 -15.01 -4.18
C ALA A 90 6.68 -16.09 -3.28
N ALA A 91 7.37 -15.70 -2.22
CA ALA A 91 7.97 -16.63 -1.27
C ALA A 91 6.92 -17.46 -0.51
N VAL A 92 5.84 -16.82 -0.06
CA VAL A 92 4.72 -17.51 0.61
C VAL A 92 4.02 -18.47 -0.36
N LYS A 93 3.73 -18.03 -1.59
CA LYS A 93 3.14 -18.88 -2.62
C LYS A 93 3.97 -20.14 -2.83
N LYS A 94 5.28 -19.98 -3.05
CA LYS A 94 6.19 -21.09 -3.31
C LYS A 94 6.35 -22.00 -2.09
N LEU A 95 6.78 -21.47 -0.95
CA LEU A 95 7.25 -22.30 0.16
C LEU A 95 6.13 -22.83 1.06
N VAL A 96 4.96 -22.17 1.08
CA VAL A 96 3.82 -22.57 1.91
C VAL A 96 2.74 -23.28 1.11
N PHE A 97 2.40 -22.80 -0.10
CA PHE A 97 1.27 -23.34 -0.87
C PHE A 97 1.70 -24.33 -1.96
N ASP A 98 2.71 -24.01 -2.76
CA ASP A 98 3.14 -24.84 -3.89
C ASP A 98 4.00 -26.02 -3.40
N ASP A 99 5.16 -25.75 -2.78
CA ASP A 99 6.13 -26.73 -2.31
C ASP A 99 5.74 -27.33 -0.95
N LYS A 100 4.88 -26.65 -0.18
CA LYS A 100 4.41 -27.04 1.17
C LYS A 100 5.56 -27.41 2.12
N LYS A 101 6.70 -26.72 1.98
CA LYS A 101 7.88 -26.92 2.83
C LYS A 101 7.63 -26.46 4.26
N TYR A 102 6.80 -25.44 4.43
CA TYR A 102 6.38 -24.90 5.72
C TYR A 102 4.87 -24.70 5.77
N THR A 103 4.29 -24.71 6.97
CA THR A 103 2.90 -24.30 7.18
C THR A 103 2.80 -22.80 7.42
N MET A 104 1.61 -22.22 7.20
CA MET A 104 1.38 -20.81 7.51
C MET A 104 1.59 -20.51 9.01
N ASP A 105 1.25 -21.44 9.89
CA ASP A 105 1.44 -21.29 11.33
C ASP A 105 2.94 -21.25 11.71
N GLN A 106 3.76 -22.11 11.09
CA GLN A 106 5.22 -22.08 11.26
C GLN A 106 5.81 -20.75 10.77
N LEU A 107 5.35 -20.26 9.61
CA LEU A 107 5.82 -18.99 9.08
C LEU A 107 5.46 -17.83 10.02
N ILE A 108 4.21 -17.75 10.49
CA ILE A 108 3.80 -16.66 11.40
C ILE A 108 4.59 -16.73 12.71
N THR A 109 4.78 -17.92 13.27
CA THR A 109 5.60 -18.10 14.47
C THR A 109 7.04 -17.62 14.25
N ALA A 110 7.64 -17.95 13.10
CA ALA A 110 8.98 -17.48 12.75
C ALA A 110 9.04 -15.96 12.57
N LEU A 111 8.02 -15.34 11.96
CA LEU A 111 7.92 -13.88 11.81
C LEU A 111 7.75 -13.17 13.17
N GLU A 112 6.89 -13.68 14.05
CA GLU A 112 6.68 -13.16 15.42
C GLU A 112 7.97 -13.23 16.25
N ALA A 113 8.80 -14.25 16.04
CA ALA A 113 10.10 -14.41 16.66
C ALA A 113 11.23 -13.62 15.96
N ASN A 114 10.93 -12.80 14.95
CA ASN A 114 11.94 -12.13 14.12
C ASN A 114 13.02 -13.10 13.58
N TRP A 115 12.59 -14.31 13.21
CA TRP A 115 13.42 -15.43 12.75
C TRP A 115 14.40 -16.01 13.78
N GLU A 116 14.37 -15.60 15.05
CA GLU A 116 15.22 -16.19 16.09
C GLU A 116 14.87 -17.69 16.29
N GLY A 117 15.87 -18.56 16.11
CA GLY A 117 15.66 -20.02 16.11
C GLY A 117 15.13 -20.60 14.78
N PHE A 118 14.86 -19.76 13.78
CA PHE A 118 14.33 -20.14 12.46
C PHE A 118 15.24 -19.75 11.29
N GLU A 119 16.55 -19.61 11.52
CA GLU A 119 17.49 -19.08 10.51
C GLU A 119 17.49 -19.89 9.20
N GLN A 120 17.36 -21.22 9.27
CA GLN A 120 17.27 -22.04 8.07
C GLN A 120 16.02 -21.71 7.25
N MET A 121 14.86 -21.50 7.91
CA MET A 121 13.63 -21.08 7.24
C MET A 121 13.82 -19.69 6.62
N ARG A 122 14.41 -18.74 7.35
CA ARG A 122 14.70 -17.40 6.81
C ARG A 122 15.57 -17.46 5.55
N LEU A 123 16.63 -18.27 5.56
CA LEU A 123 17.51 -18.45 4.40
C LEU A 123 16.77 -19.06 3.20
N ASP A 124 15.82 -19.96 3.45
CA ASP A 124 14.97 -20.52 2.40
C ASP A 124 14.08 -19.46 1.75
N PHE A 125 13.44 -18.59 2.55
CA PHE A 125 12.65 -17.45 2.04
C PHE A 125 13.51 -16.41 1.30
N VAL A 126 14.78 -16.24 1.69
CA VAL A 126 15.68 -15.25 1.06
C VAL A 126 16.30 -15.78 -0.24
N LYS A 127 16.77 -17.03 -0.26
CA LYS A 127 17.61 -17.57 -1.34
C LYS A 127 16.85 -18.43 -2.36
N ASN A 128 15.78 -19.11 -1.93
CA ASN A 128 15.15 -20.16 -2.72
C ASN A 128 13.77 -19.76 -3.26
N ALA A 129 13.25 -18.61 -2.83
CA ALA A 129 12.04 -18.01 -3.38
C ALA A 129 12.36 -17.16 -4.64
N PRO A 130 11.43 -17.09 -5.62
CA PRO A 130 11.54 -16.17 -6.75
C PRO A 130 11.61 -14.71 -6.30
N LYS A 131 12.25 -13.88 -7.14
CA LYS A 131 12.43 -12.43 -6.99
C LYS A 131 11.87 -11.74 -8.22
#